data_AF-A0A0V0SZP0-F1
#
_entry.id   AF-A0A0V0SZP0-F1
#
_cell.length_a   1.000
_cell.length_b   1.000
_cell.length_c   1.000
_cell.angle_alpha   90.00
_cell.angle_beta   90.00
_cell.angle_gamma   90.00
#
_symmetry.space_group_name_H-M   'P 1'
#
loop_
_entity.id
_entity.type
_entity.pdbx_description
1 polymer ?
#
loop_
_entity_poly.entity_id
_entity_poly.type
_entity_poly.pdbx_seq_one_letter_code
_entity_poly.pdbx_strand_id
1 'polypeptide(L)'
;MQIYTGKPSSGTREKNQGMRVVLDMVKGLKGHNVTCDNFFTAYFTGRRTEKKEFDFGWNCKKNKPELPRELLQLQGRKLNSSTFAFSEDCTIVSYRPKKNKNVIVLSTMHNDNQVCDGKGSKPDIILHYNIAKGGVDNLDKMTS
;
A
#
# COMPACT_ATOMS: atom_id res chain seq x y z
N MET A 1 -7.44 -1.37 -20.82
CA MET A 1 -7.63 -0.09 -20.09
C MET A 1 -9.13 0.16 -19.99
N GLN A 2 -9.67 0.44 -18.81
CA GLN A 2 -11.09 0.79 -18.61
C GLN A 2 -11.20 2.30 -18.38
N ILE A 3 -12.18 2.95 -19.02
CA ILE A 3 -12.44 4.38 -18.85
C ILE A 3 -13.29 4.59 -17.60
N TYR A 4 -12.90 5.53 -16.74
CA TYR A 4 -13.74 5.94 -15.62
C TYR A 4 -14.81 6.93 -16.10
N THR A 5 -16.07 6.48 -16.11
CA THR A 5 -17.22 7.26 -16.62
C THR A 5 -17.92 8.09 -15.54
N GLY A 6 -17.38 8.15 -14.32
CA GLY A 6 -18.03 8.86 -13.21
C GLY A 6 -19.23 8.11 -12.63
N LYS A 7 -20.16 8.84 -12.02
CA LYS A 7 -21.37 8.25 -11.43
C LYS A 7 -22.37 7.89 -12.53
N PRO A 8 -22.95 6.67 -12.52
CA PRO A 8 -23.98 6.31 -13.47
C PRO A 8 -25.23 7.18 -13.25
N SER A 9 -25.99 7.41 -14.33
CA SER A 9 -27.26 8.17 -14.31
C SER A 9 -28.31 7.60 -13.37
N SER A 10 -28.19 6.32 -13.00
CA SER A 10 -29.00 5.65 -11.97
C SER A 10 -28.74 6.13 -10.53
N GLY A 11 -27.73 6.99 -10.32
CA GLY A 11 -27.42 7.62 -9.03
C GLY A 11 -26.74 6.70 -8.00
N THR A 12 -26.69 5.39 -8.24
CA THR A 12 -26.08 4.43 -7.31
C THR A 12 -24.57 4.40 -7.49
N ARG A 13 -23.83 4.80 -6.46
CA ARG A 13 -22.36 4.75 -6.46
C ARG A 13 -21.87 3.31 -6.33
N GLU A 14 -20.96 2.90 -7.22
CA GLU A 14 -20.28 1.61 -7.10
C GLU A 14 -19.47 1.55 -5.80
N LYS A 15 -19.68 0.48 -5.00
CA LYS A 15 -18.87 0.18 -3.82
C LYS A 15 -17.70 -0.71 -4.23
N ASN A 16 -16.54 -0.54 -3.60
CA ASN A 16 -15.32 -1.33 -3.86
C ASN A 16 -14.78 -1.28 -5.29
N GLN A 17 -15.08 -0.20 -6.04
CA GLN A 17 -14.59 0.00 -7.41
C GLN A 17 -13.07 -0.17 -7.53
N GLY A 18 -12.30 0.33 -6.56
CA GLY A 18 -10.83 0.18 -6.55
C GLY A 18 -10.39 -1.29 -6.59
N MET A 19 -11.04 -2.15 -5.82
CA MET A 19 -10.71 -3.59 -5.79
C MET A 19 -11.05 -4.26 -7.12
N ARG A 20 -12.25 -4.00 -7.66
CA ARG A 20 -12.65 -4.54 -8.97
C ARG A 20 -11.65 -4.13 -10.05
N VAL A 21 -11.31 -2.85 -10.10
CA VAL A 21 -10.38 -2.31 -11.11
C VAL A 21 -9.01 -2.97 -11.01
N VAL A 22 -8.46 -3.16 -9.80
CA VAL A 22 -7.19 -3.89 -9.64
C VAL A 22 -7.31 -5.32 -10.13
N LEU A 23 -8.33 -6.06 -9.69
CA LEU A 23 -8.55 -7.45 -10.10
C LEU A 23 -8.67 -7.62 -11.63
N ASP A 24 -9.38 -6.69 -12.28
CA ASP A 24 -9.52 -6.65 -13.73
C ASP A 24 -8.17 -6.38 -14.42
N MET A 25 -7.38 -5.42 -13.91
CA MET A 25 -6.06 -5.07 -14.47
C MET A 25 -5.02 -6.17 -14.29
N VAL A 26 -5.06 -6.91 -13.17
CA VAL A 26 -4.10 -7.98 -12.90
C VAL A 26 -4.52 -9.32 -13.49
N LYS A 27 -5.65 -9.39 -14.20
CA LYS A 27 -6.15 -10.63 -14.80
C LYS A 27 -5.14 -11.16 -15.82
N GLY A 28 -4.72 -12.41 -15.66
CA GLY A 28 -3.73 -13.06 -16.53
C GLY A 28 -2.26 -12.82 -16.15
N LEU A 29 -1.96 -11.86 -15.26
CA LEU A 29 -0.61 -11.69 -14.72
C LEU A 29 -0.30 -12.82 -13.71
N LYS A 30 0.88 -13.44 -13.84
CA LYS A 30 1.36 -14.50 -12.94
C LYS A 30 2.82 -14.24 -12.56
N GLY A 31 3.15 -14.34 -11.28
CA GLY A 31 4.53 -14.14 -10.80
C GLY A 31 5.01 -12.70 -10.93
N HIS A 32 4.10 -11.74 -10.77
CA HIS A 32 4.40 -10.31 -10.85
C HIS A 32 3.91 -9.59 -9.60
N ASN A 33 4.64 -8.52 -9.29
CA ASN A 33 4.37 -7.68 -8.14
C ASN A 33 3.61 -6.45 -8.61
N VAL A 34 2.58 -6.10 -7.85
CA VAL A 34 1.62 -5.07 -8.18
C VAL A 34 1.63 -4.05 -7.05
N THR A 35 2.30 -2.93 -7.28
CA THR A 35 2.26 -1.79 -6.36
C THR A 35 0.99 -0.98 -6.60
N CYS A 36 0.26 -0.68 -5.53
CA CYS A 36 -1.02 0.00 -5.60
C CYS A 36 -1.05 1.21 -4.66
N ASP A 37 -1.67 2.29 -5.11
CA ASP A 37 -1.94 3.43 -4.26
C ASP A 37 -3.11 3.15 -3.29
N ASN A 38 -3.20 3.99 -2.27
CA ASN A 38 -4.19 4.04 -1.19
C ASN A 38 -5.65 3.88 -1.65
N PHE A 39 -6.01 4.38 -2.83
CA PHE A 39 -7.38 4.29 -3.35
C PHE A 39 -7.81 2.85 -3.65
N PHE A 40 -6.84 1.99 -3.98
CA PHE A 40 -7.08 0.63 -4.46
C PHE A 40 -7.00 -0.43 -3.36
N THR A 41 -6.74 -0.02 -2.12
CA THR A 41 -6.45 -0.91 -0.97
C THR A 41 -7.70 -1.40 -0.23
N ALA A 42 -8.88 -1.41 -0.85
CA ALA A 42 -10.09 -1.84 -0.15
C ALA A 42 -10.03 -3.37 0.10
N TYR A 43 -9.92 -3.74 1.38
CA TYR A 43 -9.99 -5.11 1.93
C TYR A 43 -9.31 -6.16 1.07
N PHE A 44 -8.00 -6.02 0.85
CA PHE A 44 -7.18 -7.18 0.51
C PHE A 44 -7.18 -8.09 1.74
N THR A 45 -8.17 -8.98 1.78
CA THR A 45 -8.16 -10.15 2.65
C THR A 45 -6.91 -10.89 2.22
N GLY A 46 -5.93 -11.04 3.11
CA GLY A 46 -4.58 -11.54 2.82
C GLY A 46 -4.47 -12.91 2.16
N ARG A 47 -5.55 -13.49 1.65
CA ARG A 47 -5.52 -14.70 0.84
C ARG A 47 -4.70 -14.42 -0.42
N ARG A 48 -3.49 -15.00 -0.44
CA ARG A 48 -2.66 -15.23 -1.62
C ARG A 48 -3.53 -15.55 -2.83
N THR A 49 -3.88 -14.53 -3.60
CA THR A 49 -4.52 -14.74 -4.89
C THR A 49 -3.37 -15.02 -5.85
N GLU A 50 -2.91 -16.27 -5.85
CA GLU A 50 -1.96 -16.87 -6.79
C GLU A 50 -0.78 -15.96 -7.20
N LYS A 51 0.33 -16.00 -6.44
CA LYS A 51 1.63 -15.39 -6.82
C LYS A 51 1.56 -13.92 -7.26
N LYS A 52 0.78 -13.11 -6.54
CA LYS A 52 0.74 -11.65 -6.73
C LYS A 52 1.15 -10.98 -5.44
N GLU A 53 2.22 -10.22 -5.52
CA GLU A 53 2.75 -9.51 -4.38
C GLU A 53 2.26 -8.07 -4.43
N PHE A 54 1.71 -7.56 -3.34
CA PHE A 54 1.13 -6.22 -3.31
C PHE A 54 1.85 -5.34 -2.30
N ASP A 55 2.25 -4.15 -2.73
CA ASP A 55 2.73 -3.10 -1.83
C ASP A 55 1.73 -1.93 -1.83
N PHE A 56 1.22 -1.58 -0.65
CA PHE A 56 0.24 -0.50 -0.50
C PHE A 56 0.74 0.61 0.42
N GLY A 57 0.98 1.80 -0.09
CA GLY A 57 1.36 2.95 0.73
C GLY A 57 0.18 3.75 1.26
N TRP A 58 0.15 4.01 2.56
CA TRP A 58 -0.88 4.80 3.23
C TRP A 58 -0.27 6.00 3.96
N ASN A 59 -0.90 7.17 3.83
CA ASN A 59 -0.68 8.31 4.74
C ASN A 59 -1.85 8.37 5.73
N CYS A 60 -1.70 7.75 6.90
CA CYS A 60 -2.81 7.62 7.86
C CYS A 60 -3.01 8.96 8.59
N LYS A 61 -3.87 9.83 8.03
CA LYS A 61 -4.49 10.94 8.79
C LYS A 61 -5.82 10.54 9.46
N LYS A 62 -6.40 9.38 9.13
CA LYS A 62 -7.72 8.93 9.62
C LYS A 62 -7.67 7.46 10.05
N ASN A 63 -8.37 7.16 11.15
CA ASN A 63 -8.51 5.83 11.74
C ASN A 63 -9.08 4.83 10.72
N LYS A 64 -8.29 3.81 10.36
CA LYS A 64 -8.83 2.59 9.73
C LYS A 64 -9.09 1.57 10.84
N PRO A 65 -10.32 1.06 11.00
CA PRO A 65 -10.66 0.12 12.06
C PRO A 65 -9.95 -1.23 11.92
N GLU A 66 -9.46 -1.56 10.72
CA GLU A 66 -8.82 -2.84 10.40
C GLU A 66 -7.34 -2.91 10.82
N LEU A 67 -6.72 -1.77 11.13
CA LEU A 67 -5.30 -1.73 11.51
C LEU A 67 -5.14 -1.77 13.03
N PRO A 68 -4.17 -2.55 13.54
CA PRO A 68 -3.75 -2.49 14.93
C PRO A 68 -3.46 -1.05 15.38
N ARG A 69 -3.91 -0.67 16.58
CA ARG A 69 -3.77 0.70 17.10
C ARG A 69 -2.31 1.09 17.28
N GLU A 70 -1.46 0.11 17.56
CA GLU A 70 -0.03 0.21 17.74
C GLU A 70 0.67 0.73 16.47
N LEU A 71 0.15 0.38 15.29
CA LEU A 71 0.65 0.90 14.01
C LEU A 71 0.22 2.35 13.76
N LEU A 72 -0.87 2.80 14.39
CA LEU A 72 -1.41 4.15 14.25
C LEU A 72 -0.83 5.13 15.28
N GLN A 73 -0.37 4.61 16.43
CA GLN A 73 0.19 5.42 17.51
C GLN A 73 1.51 6.07 17.09
N LEU A 74 1.57 7.41 17.20
CA LEU A 74 2.77 8.21 16.90
C LEU A 74 3.37 8.88 18.14
N GLN A 75 2.59 9.05 19.20
CA GLN A 75 3.04 9.68 20.44
C GLN A 75 4.08 8.78 21.13
N GLY A 76 5.17 9.37 21.62
CA GLY A 76 6.26 8.63 22.27
C GLY A 76 7.23 7.92 21.32
N ARG A 77 6.91 7.76 20.03
CA ARG A 77 7.83 7.15 19.05
C ARG A 77 8.94 8.11 18.64
N LYS A 78 10.15 7.58 18.42
CA LYS A 78 11.30 8.33 17.87
C LYS A 78 11.05 8.70 16.40
N LEU A 79 11.74 9.71 15.87
CA LEU A 79 11.77 9.92 14.42
C LEU A 79 12.55 8.79 13.76
N ASN A 80 12.17 8.45 12.53
CA ASN A 80 12.77 7.37 11.75
C ASN A 80 12.65 5.97 12.41
N SER A 81 11.69 5.80 13.33
CA SER A 81 11.38 4.48 13.91
C SER A 81 10.32 3.76 13.09
N SER A 82 10.37 2.44 13.11
CA SER A 82 9.45 1.54 12.41
C SER A 82 8.78 0.59 13.41
N THR A 83 7.53 0.22 13.14
CA THR A 83 6.77 -0.79 13.88
C THR A 83 6.19 -1.75 12.86
N PHE A 84 6.32 -3.05 13.09
CA PHE A 84 5.89 -4.09 12.16
C PHE A 84 4.77 -4.92 12.79
N ALA A 85 3.82 -5.35 11.95
CA ALA A 85 2.82 -6.35 12.28
C ALA A 85 2.89 -7.46 11.22
N PHE A 86 2.97 -8.70 11.68
CA PHE A 86 3.13 -9.87 10.84
C PHE A 86 1.85 -10.70 10.86
N SER A 87 1.50 -11.24 9.71
CA SER A 87 0.49 -12.28 9.53
C SER A 87 1.11 -13.41 8.72
N GLU A 88 0.40 -14.52 8.56
CA GLU A 88 0.84 -15.66 7.75
C GLU A 88 1.13 -15.27 6.29
N ASP A 89 0.32 -14.36 5.75
CA ASP A 89 0.36 -14.00 4.33
C ASP A 89 0.93 -12.60 4.03
N CYS A 90 1.14 -11.76 5.04
CA CYS A 90 1.58 -10.37 4.82
C CYS A 90 2.28 -9.74 6.02
N THR A 91 3.06 -8.70 5.72
CA THR A 91 3.70 -7.82 6.70
C THR A 91 3.21 -6.40 6.50
N ILE A 92 2.84 -5.73 7.60
CA ILE A 92 2.51 -4.32 7.61
C ILE A 92 3.60 -3.57 8.38
N VAL A 93 4.14 -2.51 7.80
CA VAL A 93 5.09 -1.62 8.45
C VAL A 93 4.49 -0.23 8.63
N SER A 94 4.62 0.33 9.83
CA SER A 94 4.38 1.73 10.13
C SER A 94 5.71 2.43 10.38
N TYR A 95 6.06 3.38 9.51
CA TYR A 95 7.29 4.16 9.58
C TYR A 95 7.00 5.64 9.80
N ARG A 96 7.78 6.26 10.68
CA ARG A 96 7.62 7.67 11.05
C ARG A 96 8.76 8.53 10.48
N PRO A 97 8.68 9.02 9.23
CA PRO A 97 9.75 9.82 8.62
C PRO A 97 9.88 11.22 9.21
N LYS A 98 8.78 11.81 9.70
CA LYS A 98 8.69 13.20 10.16
C LYS A 98 7.71 13.33 11.32
N LYS A 99 7.78 14.44 12.06
CA LYS A 99 6.81 14.77 13.12
C LYS A 99 5.39 14.74 12.54
N ASN A 100 4.48 14.07 13.23
CA ASN A 100 3.06 13.93 12.86
C ASN A 100 2.80 13.29 11.48
N LYS A 101 3.77 12.53 10.93
CA LYS A 101 3.58 11.78 9.69
C LYS A 101 3.83 10.30 9.91
N ASN A 102 2.85 9.48 9.58
CA ASN A 102 2.94 8.03 9.54
C ASN A 102 2.82 7.55 8.10
N VAL A 103 3.78 6.74 7.65
CA VAL A 103 3.72 6.02 6.39
C VAL A 103 3.49 4.56 6.73
N ILE A 104 2.35 4.02 6.32
CA ILE A 104 2.03 2.60 6.52
C ILE A 104 2.13 1.89 5.19
N VAL A 105 2.89 0.81 5.13
CA VAL A 105 2.96 -0.04 3.93
C VAL A 105 2.59 -1.47 4.28
N LEU A 106 1.65 -2.06 3.56
CA LEU A 106 1.40 -3.50 3.58
C LEU A 106 2.15 -4.14 2.43
N SER A 107 2.88 -5.22 2.69
CA SER A 107 3.54 -6.05 1.69
C SER A 107 3.19 -7.52 1.87
N THR A 108 2.93 -8.24 0.78
CA THR A 108 2.86 -9.71 0.78
C THR A 108 4.15 -10.37 0.30
N MET A 109 5.14 -9.58 -0.12
CA MET A 109 6.46 -10.04 -0.58
C MET A 109 7.44 -10.21 0.59
N HIS A 110 7.30 -9.40 1.63
CA HIS A 110 8.22 -9.35 2.75
C HIS A 110 7.62 -10.03 3.97
N ASN A 111 8.42 -10.82 4.66
CA ASN A 111 8.07 -11.52 5.90
C ASN A 111 9.06 -11.24 7.04
N ASP A 112 9.85 -10.17 6.94
CA ASP A 112 10.85 -9.77 7.92
C ASP A 112 10.70 -8.30 8.36
N ASN A 113 11.57 -7.88 9.28
CA ASN A 113 11.63 -6.51 9.81
C ASN A 113 12.91 -5.78 9.37
N GLN A 114 13.45 -6.10 8.19
CA GLN A 114 14.71 -5.50 7.74
C GLN A 114 14.59 -3.97 7.59
N VAL A 115 15.60 -3.28 8.12
CA VAL A 115 15.71 -1.82 8.09
C VAL A 115 17.11 -1.48 7.61
N CYS A 116 17.19 -0.66 6.56
CA CYS A 116 18.45 -0.19 6.03
C CYS A 116 19.20 0.69 7.05
N ASP A 117 20.50 0.42 7.25
CA ASP A 117 21.41 1.18 8.11
C ASP A 117 21.72 2.61 7.61
N GLY A 118 21.14 3.00 6.47
CA GLY A 118 21.31 4.32 5.87
C GLY A 118 20.62 5.45 6.64
N LYS A 119 20.82 6.68 6.14
CA LYS A 119 20.17 7.89 6.70
C LYS A 119 18.66 7.71 6.75
N GLY A 120 18.12 7.71 7.96
CA GLY A 120 16.69 7.67 8.22
C GLY A 120 16.11 6.28 8.44
N SER A 121 16.92 5.21 8.54
CA SER A 121 16.47 3.89 9.03
C SER A 121 15.16 3.44 8.37
N LYS A 122 15.13 3.50 7.03
CA LYS A 122 13.93 3.16 6.26
C LYS A 122 13.81 1.64 6.15
N PRO A 123 12.63 1.06 6.43
CA PRO A 123 12.33 -0.34 6.14
C PRO A 123 12.49 -0.67 4.66
N ASP A 124 12.96 -1.87 4.36
CA ASP A 124 13.16 -2.35 2.99
C ASP A 124 11.84 -2.38 2.22
N ILE A 125 10.75 -2.76 2.88
CA ILE A 125 9.37 -2.67 2.35
C ILE A 125 9.07 -1.27 1.79
N ILE A 126 9.48 -0.21 2.50
CA ILE A 126 9.24 1.17 2.08
C ILE A 126 10.15 1.56 0.92
N LEU A 127 11.38 1.03 0.89
CA LEU A 127 12.30 1.25 -0.22
C LEU A 127 11.76 0.61 -1.50
N HIS A 128 11.36 -0.66 -1.44
CA HIS A 128 10.75 -1.37 -2.57
C HIS A 128 9.47 -0.68 -3.07
N TYR A 129 8.56 -0.29 -2.16
CA TYR A 129 7.37 0.47 -2.54
C TYR A 129 7.73 1.77 -3.29
N ASN A 130 8.75 2.51 -2.83
CA ASN A 130 9.11 3.78 -3.45
C ASN A 130 9.74 3.63 -4.85
N ILE A 131 10.36 2.49 -5.16
CA ILE A 131 10.91 2.20 -6.49
C ILE A 131 9.76 2.02 -7.49
N ALA A 132 8.73 1.25 -7.12
CA ALA A 132 7.68 0.85 -8.05
C ALA A 132 6.51 1.84 -8.16
N LYS A 133 6.20 2.61 -7.09
CA LYS A 133 5.01 3.50 -7.05
C LYS A 133 4.96 4.57 -8.14
N GLY A 134 6.09 4.90 -8.76
CA GLY A 134 6.19 5.94 -9.78
C GLY A 134 5.89 5.47 -11.21
N GLY A 135 5.62 4.18 -11.44
CA GLY A 135 5.49 3.62 -12.79
C GLY A 135 4.46 4.34 -13.66
N VAL A 136 3.24 4.53 -13.15
CA VAL A 136 2.15 5.21 -13.88
C VAL A 136 2.41 6.70 -13.99
N ASP A 137 2.80 7.36 -12.90
CA ASP A 137 3.09 8.81 -12.89
C ASP A 137 4.23 9.20 -13.85
N ASN A 138 5.24 8.35 -13.99
CA ASN A 138 6.35 8.60 -14.89
C ASN A 138 5.97 8.43 -16.37
N LEU A 139 5.08 7.48 -16.67
CA LEU A 139 4.51 7.34 -18.01
C LEU A 139 3.69 8.58 -18.38
N ASP A 140 2.82 9.02 -17.48
CA ASP A 140 1.97 10.21 -17.68
C ASP A 140 2.79 11.48 -17.97
N LYS A 141 3.91 11.66 -17.26
CA LYS A 141 4.86 12.77 -17.50
C LYS A 141 5.55 12.72 -18.87
N MET A 142 5.72 11.54 -19.47
CA MET A 142 6.32 11.41 -20.80
C MET A 142 5.30 11.65 -21.92
N THR A 143 4.02 11.50 -21.61
CA THR A 143 2.92 11.63 -22.58
C THR A 143 2.17 12.96 -22.48
N SER A 144 2.56 13.83 -21.54
CA SER A 144 2.03 15.19 -21.33
C SER A 144 2.91 16.23 -22.00
#